data_AF-A0A350IR47-F1
#
_entry.id   AF-A0A350IR47-F1
#
_cell.length_a   1.000
_cell.length_b   1.000
_cell.length_c   1.000
_cell.angle_alpha   90.00
_cell.angle_beta   90.00
_cell.angle_gamma   90.00
#
_symmetry.space_group_name_H-M   'P 1'
#
loop_
_entity.id
_entity.type
_entity.pdbx_description
1 polymer ?
#
loop_
_entity_poly.entity_id
_entity_poly.type
_entity_poly.pdbx_seq_one_letter_code
_entity_poly.pdbx_strand_id
1 'polypeptide(L)'
;MAAAAGEAPGGAARSRLGFRLRRGFWLTGPIALFTLLRIPSFLEPHWYTDEAGYVTTARSLLQGKVLYTQIWNNKPPIHLWTVALVIQLFGTSEAALHTITFVTGVLTLLAVA
;
A
#
# COMPACT_ATOMS: atom_id res chain seq x y z
N MET A 1 -5.49 -35.77 53.44
CA MET A 1 -6.52 -34.73 53.28
C MET A 1 -5.95 -33.40 53.75
N ALA A 2 -5.37 -32.63 52.82
CA ALA A 2 -4.93 -31.22 52.93
C ALA A 2 -3.95 -30.96 51.77
N ALA A 3 -3.93 -29.86 51.03
CA ALA A 3 -4.88 -28.80 50.73
C ALA A 3 -4.38 -28.25 49.39
N ALA A 4 -5.28 -28.14 48.40
CA ALA A 4 -4.95 -27.58 47.09
C ALA A 4 -4.70 -26.07 47.23
N ALA A 5 -3.43 -25.66 47.16
CA ALA A 5 -3.07 -24.25 47.08
C ALA A 5 -3.37 -23.76 45.66
N GLY A 6 -4.39 -22.91 45.55
CA GLY A 6 -4.81 -22.29 44.29
C GLY A 6 -3.73 -21.37 43.74
N GLU A 7 -3.25 -21.71 42.55
CA GLU A 7 -2.48 -20.82 41.68
C GLU A 7 -3.34 -19.60 41.30
N ALA A 8 -2.90 -18.40 41.66
CA ALA A 8 -3.60 -17.16 41.37
C ALA A 8 -3.60 -16.85 39.85
N PRO A 9 -4.73 -16.43 39.24
CA PRO A 9 -4.83 -16.21 37.77
C PRO A 9 -4.17 -14.91 37.27
N GLY A 10 -3.32 -14.25 38.07
CA GLY A 10 -2.81 -12.89 37.81
C GLY A 10 -1.60 -12.80 36.87
N GLY A 11 -0.86 -13.88 36.64
CA GLY A 11 0.37 -13.88 35.84
C GLY A 11 0.14 -13.88 34.32
N ALA A 12 -0.91 -14.57 33.86
CA ALA A 12 -1.17 -14.79 32.43
C ALA A 12 -1.70 -13.54 31.70
N ALA A 13 -2.32 -12.59 32.41
CA ALA A 13 -2.85 -11.36 31.82
C ALA A 13 -1.74 -10.31 31.55
N ARG A 14 -0.73 -10.23 32.43
CA ARG A 14 0.40 -9.29 32.29
C ARG A 14 1.33 -9.64 31.12
N SER A 15 1.53 -10.93 30.83
CA SER A 15 2.38 -11.37 29.71
C SER A 15 1.73 -11.16 28.34
N ARG A 16 0.40 -11.34 28.22
CA ARG A 16 -0.35 -11.09 26.97
C ARG A 16 -0.40 -9.62 26.60
N LEU A 17 -0.48 -8.72 27.59
CA LEU A 17 -0.49 -7.27 27.37
C LEU A 17 0.87 -6.77 26.86
N GLY A 18 1.97 -7.23 27.45
CA GLY A 18 3.33 -6.89 27.03
C GLY A 18 3.68 -7.40 25.63
N PHE A 19 3.18 -8.58 25.25
CA PHE A 19 3.35 -9.10 23.89
C PHE A 19 2.59 -8.29 22.83
N ARG A 20 1.34 -7.87 23.12
CA ARG A 20 0.55 -7.00 22.22
C ARG A 20 1.18 -5.62 22.04
N LEU A 21 1.69 -5.01 23.12
CA LEU A 21 2.34 -3.70 23.08
C LEU A 21 3.68 -3.74 22.32
N ARG A 22 4.46 -4.82 22.46
CA ARG A 22 5.71 -5.01 21.69
C ARG A 22 5.46 -5.25 20.20
N ARG A 23 4.37 -5.93 19.85
CA ARG A 23 3.98 -6.19 18.46
C ARG A 23 3.52 -4.92 17.72
N GLY A 24 2.79 -4.03 18.41
CA GLY A 24 2.38 -2.74 17.86
C GLY A 24 3.56 -1.78 17.63
N PHE A 25 4.48 -1.71 18.59
CA PHE A 25 5.66 -0.82 18.48
C PHE A 25 6.61 -1.21 17.33
N TRP A 26 6.73 -2.52 17.04
CA TRP A 26 7.50 -3.02 15.91
C TRP A 26 6.93 -2.65 14.54
N LEU A 27 5.61 -2.43 14.46
CA LEU A 27 4.91 -2.04 13.24
C LEU A 27 4.86 -0.52 13.03
N THR A 28 4.72 0.23 14.11
CA THR A 28 4.63 1.71 14.04
C THR A 28 5.89 2.35 13.48
N GLY A 29 7.07 1.84 13.82
CA GLY A 29 8.35 2.39 13.35
C GLY A 29 8.51 2.33 11.83
N PRO A 30 8.43 1.13 11.20
CA PRO A 30 8.54 0.97 9.76
C PRO A 30 7.47 1.72 8.97
N ILE A 31 6.21 1.71 9.42
CA ILE A 31 5.11 2.41 8.75
C ILE A 31 5.32 3.94 8.82
N ALA A 32 5.73 4.46 9.97
CA ALA A 32 6.03 5.89 10.12
C ALA A 32 7.20 6.30 9.23
N LEU A 33 8.29 5.52 9.22
CA LEU A 33 9.44 5.78 8.37
C LEU A 33 9.08 5.74 6.88
N PHE A 34 8.35 4.71 6.43
CA PHE A 34 7.86 4.62 5.06
C PHE A 34 7.01 5.84 4.69
N THR A 35 6.12 6.25 5.59
CA THR A 35 5.25 7.40 5.35
C THR A 35 6.02 8.69 5.17
N LEU A 36 6.97 8.97 6.08
CA LEU A 36 7.81 10.17 6.01
C LEU A 36 8.63 10.21 4.72
N LEU A 37 9.21 9.09 4.31
CA LEU A 37 10.01 9.00 3.09
C LEU A 37 9.18 9.12 1.81
N ARG A 38 7.86 8.95 1.87
CA ARG A 38 6.98 9.04 0.70
C ARG A 38 6.36 10.42 0.48
N ILE A 39 6.42 11.32 1.46
CA ILE A 39 5.89 12.69 1.34
C ILE A 39 6.46 13.42 0.11
N PRO A 40 7.78 13.38 -0.19
CA PRO A 40 8.32 14.08 -1.36
C PRO A 40 7.71 13.64 -2.68
N SER A 41 7.33 12.36 -2.81
CA SER A 41 6.73 11.84 -4.04
C SER A 41 5.45 12.60 -4.42
N PHE A 42 4.63 13.01 -3.44
CA PHE A 42 3.39 13.75 -3.68
C PHE A 42 3.61 15.22 -4.10
N LEU A 43 4.82 15.75 -3.96
CA LEU A 43 5.17 17.14 -4.24
C LEU A 43 6.04 17.29 -5.50
N GLU A 44 6.45 16.17 -6.10
CA GLU A 44 7.32 16.18 -7.28
C GLU A 44 6.57 16.65 -8.54
N PRO A 45 7.21 17.44 -9.43
CA PRO A 45 6.65 17.85 -10.73
C PRO A 45 6.38 16.67 -11.71
N HIS A 46 5.72 16.97 -12.84
CA HIS A 46 5.19 15.99 -13.82
C HIS A 46 6.21 15.48 -14.85
N TRP A 47 7.47 15.28 -14.46
CA TRP A 47 8.59 14.96 -15.36
C TRP A 47 8.89 13.47 -15.59
N TYR A 48 8.24 12.55 -14.88
CA TYR A 48 8.54 11.12 -15.05
C TYR A 48 7.90 10.56 -16.32
N THR A 49 8.76 10.24 -17.29
CA THR A 49 8.39 9.66 -18.59
C THR A 49 7.61 8.36 -18.44
N ASP A 50 7.93 7.56 -17.43
CA ASP A 50 7.29 6.27 -17.18
C ASP A 50 5.83 6.47 -16.77
N GLU A 51 5.57 7.36 -15.81
CA GLU A 51 4.22 7.69 -15.35
C GLU A 51 3.38 8.29 -16.48
N ALA A 52 3.95 9.23 -17.24
CA ALA A 52 3.30 9.80 -18.42
C ALA A 52 2.94 8.71 -19.45
N GLY A 53 3.83 7.75 -19.69
CA GLY A 53 3.60 6.62 -20.58
C GLY A 53 2.45 5.71 -20.12
N TYR A 54 2.41 5.35 -18.83
CA TYR A 54 1.33 4.53 -18.27
C TYR A 54 -0.01 5.25 -18.31
N VAL A 55 -0.05 6.52 -17.91
CA VAL A 55 -1.26 7.35 -17.93
C VAL A 55 -1.78 7.50 -19.36
N THR A 56 -0.91 7.77 -20.33
CA THR A 56 -1.30 7.92 -21.74
C THR A 56 -1.88 6.63 -22.31
N THR A 57 -1.24 5.49 -21.99
CA THR A 57 -1.71 4.17 -22.41
C THR A 57 -3.06 3.83 -21.77
N ALA A 58 -3.19 4.08 -20.47
CA ALA A 58 -4.42 3.83 -19.72
C ALA A 58 -5.58 4.73 -20.19
N ARG A 59 -5.33 6.01 -20.50
CA ARG A 59 -6.33 6.90 -21.11
C ARG A 59 -6.79 6.39 -22.48
N SER A 60 -5.86 5.92 -23.30
CA SER A 60 -6.20 5.32 -24.59
C SER A 60 -7.02 4.03 -24.44
N LEU A 61 -6.75 3.22 -23.42
CA LEU A 61 -7.55 2.05 -23.08
C LEU A 61 -8.99 2.45 -22.68
N LEU A 62 -9.14 3.48 -21.84
CA LEU A 62 -10.45 4.02 -21.46
C LEU A 62 -11.22 4.64 -22.65
N GLN A 63 -10.54 5.01 -23.73
CA GLN A 63 -11.13 5.43 -24.99
C GLN A 63 -11.55 4.25 -25.90
N GLY A 64 -11.42 3.01 -25.43
CA GLY A 64 -11.82 1.81 -26.15
C GLY A 64 -10.74 1.22 -27.07
N LYS A 65 -9.49 1.70 -27.01
CA LYS A 65 -8.40 1.09 -27.79
C LYS A 65 -7.99 -0.25 -27.20
N VAL A 66 -7.71 -1.22 -28.07
CA VAL A 66 -7.31 -2.58 -27.69
C VAL A 66 -5.81 -2.66 -27.40
N LEU A 67 -5.48 -3.22 -26.24
CA LEU A 67 -4.10 -3.36 -25.78
C LEU A 67 -3.31 -4.36 -26.63
N TYR A 68 -2.06 -4.02 -26.92
CA TYR A 68 -1.08 -4.73 -27.76
C TYR A 68 -1.37 -4.80 -29.26
N THR A 69 -2.54 -4.37 -29.71
CA THR A 69 -2.88 -4.29 -31.14
C THR A 69 -2.99 -2.86 -31.65
N GLN A 70 -3.60 -1.96 -30.86
CA GLN A 70 -3.78 -0.55 -31.20
C GLN A 70 -2.96 0.39 -30.32
N ILE A 71 -2.61 -0.06 -29.11
CA ILE A 71 -1.76 0.65 -28.16
C ILE A 71 -0.78 -0.33 -27.53
N TRP A 72 0.46 0.11 -27.32
CA TRP A 72 1.54 -0.76 -26.86
C TRP A 72 2.22 -0.22 -25.60
N ASN A 73 2.57 -1.13 -24.69
CA ASN A 73 3.42 -0.87 -23.53
C ASN A 73 4.19 -2.15 -23.19
N ASN A 74 5.37 -2.04 -22.59
CA ASN A 74 6.19 -3.20 -22.20
C ASN A 74 5.71 -3.89 -20.91
N LYS A 75 4.77 -3.30 -20.17
CA LYS A 75 4.22 -3.86 -18.92
C LYS A 75 3.03 -4.79 -19.18
N PRO A 76 2.78 -5.75 -18.26
CA PRO A 76 1.63 -6.65 -18.37
C PRO A 76 0.29 -5.90 -18.25
N PRO A 77 -0.81 -6.46 -18.78
CA PRO A 77 -2.10 -5.78 -18.88
C PRO A 77 -2.63 -5.33 -17.51
N ILE A 78 -2.45 -6.17 -16.48
CA ILE A 78 -2.98 -5.89 -15.14
C ILE A 78 -2.48 -4.57 -14.56
N HIS A 79 -1.22 -4.21 -14.85
CA HIS A 79 -0.64 -2.95 -14.40
C HIS A 79 -1.39 -1.75 -15.01
N LEU A 80 -1.64 -1.80 -16.31
CA LEU A 80 -2.35 -0.74 -17.03
C LEU A 80 -3.82 -0.66 -16.64
N TRP A 81 -4.46 -1.80 -16.31
CA TRP A 81 -5.82 -1.83 -15.80
C TRP A 81 -5.94 -1.16 -14.43
N THR A 82 -4.98 -1.39 -13.53
CA THR A 82 -4.95 -0.65 -12.25
C THR A 82 -4.83 0.85 -12.46
N VAL A 83 -3.95 1.30 -13.37
CA VAL A 83 -3.82 2.74 -13.68
C VAL A 83 -5.10 3.28 -14.33
N ALA A 84 -5.71 2.54 -15.26
CA ALA A 84 -6.97 2.91 -15.89
C ALA A 84 -8.11 3.03 -14.88
N LEU A 85 -8.20 2.12 -13.91
CA LEU A 85 -9.17 2.19 -12.82
C LEU A 85 -8.99 3.44 -11.97
N VAL A 86 -7.75 3.78 -11.59
CA VAL A 86 -7.46 5.01 -10.84
C VAL A 86 -7.87 6.24 -11.63
N ILE A 87 -7.56 6.29 -12.94
CA ILE A 87 -7.94 7.39 -13.81
C ILE A 87 -9.46 7.49 -13.96
N GLN A 88 -10.17 6.36 -14.02
CA GLN A 88 -11.63 6.35 -14.12
C GLN A 88 -12.30 6.89 -12.85
N LEU A 89 -11.72 6.62 -11.67
CA LEU A 89 -12.28 7.04 -10.38
C LEU A 89 -11.89 8.47 -9.96
N PHE A 90 -10.64 8.87 -10.22
CA PHE A 90 -10.06 10.11 -9.69
C PHE A 90 -9.53 11.06 -10.78
N GLY A 91 -9.66 10.69 -12.05
CA GLY A 91 -9.08 11.44 -13.16
C GLY A 91 -7.56 11.27 -13.26
N THR A 92 -6.93 12.10 -14.10
CA THR A 92 -5.47 12.08 -14.31
C THR A 92 -4.74 12.90 -13.23
N SER A 93 -4.97 12.55 -11.96
CA SER A 93 -4.32 13.19 -10.82
C SER A 93 -3.09 12.40 -10.40
N GLU A 94 -1.93 13.05 -10.30
CA GLU A 94 -0.69 12.43 -9.79
C GLU A 94 -0.84 12.00 -8.34
N ALA A 95 -1.46 12.85 -7.51
CA ALA A 95 -1.73 12.52 -6.12
C ALA A 95 -2.56 11.23 -5.99
N ALA A 96 -3.51 10.97 -6.91
CA ALA A 96 -4.28 9.72 -6.91
C ALA A 96 -3.41 8.50 -7.23
N LEU A 97 -2.51 8.61 -8.21
CA LEU A 97 -1.56 7.56 -8.59
C LEU A 97 -0.56 7.28 -7.46
N HIS A 98 -0.07 8.33 -6.80
CA HIS A 98 0.82 8.19 -5.66
C HIS A 98 0.10 7.65 -4.43
N THR A 99 -1.18 7.98 -4.25
CA THR A 99 -2.01 7.41 -3.18
C THR A 99 -2.13 5.90 -3.31
N ILE A 100 -2.35 5.37 -4.52
CA ILE A 100 -2.46 3.91 -4.68
C ILE A 100 -1.15 3.18 -4.42
N THR A 101 -0.02 3.75 -4.84
CA THR A 101 1.31 3.16 -4.55
C THR A 101 1.66 3.27 -3.07
N PHE A 102 1.27 4.37 -2.41
CA PHE A 102 1.40 4.55 -0.97
C PHE A 102 0.60 3.50 -0.20
N VAL A 103 -0.70 3.36 -0.50
CA VAL A 103 -1.58 2.37 0.15
C VAL A 103 -1.06 0.95 -0.06
N THR A 104 -0.61 0.61 -1.27
CA THR A 104 -0.03 -0.70 -1.57
C THR A 104 1.23 -0.95 -0.74
N GLY A 105 2.09 0.05 -0.56
CA GLY A 105 3.27 -0.05 0.30
C GLY A 105 2.92 -0.28 1.78
N VAL A 106 1.94 0.46 2.30
CA VAL A 106 1.44 0.26 3.68
C VAL A 106 0.86 -1.15 3.85
N LEU A 107 0.03 -1.61 2.91
CA LEU A 107 -0.54 -2.96 2.92
C LEU A 107 0.55 -4.03 2.89
N THR A 108 1.63 -3.81 2.13
CA THR A 108 2.76 -4.73 2.06
C THR A 108 3.48 -4.81 3.41
N LEU A 109 3.72 -3.68 4.07
CA LEU A 109 4.32 -3.66 5.41
C LEU A 109 3.44 -4.39 6.44
N LEU A 110 2.12 -4.21 6.36
CA LEU A 110 1.17 -4.92 7.20
C LEU A 110 1.13 -6.42 6.92
N ALA A 111 1.30 -6.83 5.66
CA ALA A 111 1.30 -8.25 5.27
C ALA A 111 2.57 -9.01 5.71
N VAL A 112 3.69 -8.30 5.87
CA VAL A 112 4.99 -8.88 6.25
C VAL A 112 5.14 -9.05 7.77
N ALA A 113 4.40 -8.29 8.58
CA ALA A 113 4.56 -8.23 10.04
C ALA A 113 3.65 -9.21 10.81
#